data_AF-A0A383W686-F1
#
_entry.id   AF-A0A383W686-F1
#
_cell.length_a   1.000
_cell.length_b   1.000
_cell.length_c   1.000
_cell.angle_alpha   90.00
_cell.angle_beta   90.00
_cell.angle_gamma   90.00
#
_symmetry.space_group_name_H-M   'P 1'
#
loop_
_entity.id
_entity.type
_entity.pdbx_description
1 polymer ?
#
loop_
_entity_poly.entity_id
_entity_poly.type
_entity_poly.pdbx_seq_one_letter_code
_entity_poly.pdbx_strand_id
1 'polypeptide(L)'
;MNKKRYAGLLWTRPDKWDKMDSKGIETVRRDNCELVRKMVATSLDKILIERDEAGAIEYVKGVIRDLLMNKVDMSLLVVTKALAQEAEDYKVKSAHVELAEKMRKRDPATAPAIGDRVPYVIIKAAKGAKAYEKAEDPIYALENNLPIDVQHYLDHQLAQPLMRIFEPVCKDVKAELLSGAHTRSISVATPSTASGGIMRFAKVKPTCLACRATLTAKEASGAAGSSSSLCSHCASREGEIYTRSLAAVNSLEQQFGQLWSQCQRCQGSLHQDVLCTSRDCPIFYRRKKVAKELDEAHATLSRFTDW
;
A
#
# COMPACT_ATOMS: atom_id res chain seq x y z
N MET A 1 -20.33 -18.50 8.33
CA MET A 1 -21.04 -17.22 8.00
C MET A 1 -22.12 -16.93 9.03
N ASN A 2 -22.45 -15.64 9.28
CA ASN A 2 -23.41 -15.21 10.30
C ASN A 2 -24.70 -14.63 9.68
N LYS A 3 -25.74 -14.39 10.50
CA LYS A 3 -26.98 -13.70 10.07
C LYS A 3 -26.67 -12.45 9.23
N LYS A 4 -27.42 -12.27 8.14
CA LYS A 4 -27.29 -11.16 7.16
C LYS A 4 -25.96 -11.12 6.39
N ARG A 5 -25.22 -12.24 6.32
CA ARG A 5 -23.97 -12.35 5.55
C ARG A 5 -24.00 -13.59 4.68
N TYR A 6 -24.04 -13.41 3.37
CA TYR A 6 -24.02 -14.51 2.40
C TYR A 6 -23.46 -14.07 1.04
N ALA A 7 -22.99 -15.05 0.28
CA ALA A 7 -22.56 -14.91 -1.10
C ALA A 7 -23.10 -16.11 -1.91
N GLY A 8 -23.52 -15.88 -3.15
CA GLY A 8 -23.97 -16.94 -4.02
C GLY A 8 -24.13 -16.46 -5.47
N LEU A 9 -24.31 -17.41 -6.38
CA LEU A 9 -24.64 -17.11 -7.76
C LEU A 9 -26.16 -16.98 -7.90
N LEU A 10 -26.62 -15.90 -8.52
CA LEU A 10 -28.02 -15.70 -8.85
C LEU A 10 -28.32 -16.38 -10.19
N TRP A 11 -29.32 -17.27 -10.18
CA TRP A 11 -29.79 -17.97 -11.38
C TRP A 11 -31.26 -17.63 -11.62
N THR A 12 -31.56 -16.78 -12.61
CA THR A 12 -32.93 -16.60 -13.10
C THR A 12 -33.30 -17.61 -14.18
N ARG A 13 -32.30 -18.19 -14.85
CA ARG A 13 -32.43 -19.24 -15.87
C ARG A 13 -31.48 -20.39 -15.55
N PRO A 14 -31.81 -21.63 -15.93
CA PRO A 14 -31.01 -22.81 -15.58
C PRO A 14 -29.66 -22.88 -16.30
N ASP A 15 -29.51 -22.23 -17.45
CA ASP A 15 -28.34 -22.43 -18.33
C ASP A 15 -27.11 -21.61 -17.90
N LYS A 16 -27.33 -20.42 -17.33
CA LYS A 16 -26.25 -19.50 -16.94
C LYS A 16 -26.68 -18.61 -15.78
N TRP A 17 -25.78 -18.44 -14.82
CA TRP A 17 -25.94 -17.48 -13.73
C TRP A 17 -25.87 -16.02 -14.24
N ASP A 18 -26.61 -15.14 -13.60
CA ASP A 18 -26.70 -13.73 -13.99
C ASP A 18 -25.59 -12.89 -13.37
N LYS A 19 -25.40 -13.03 -12.06
CA LYS A 19 -24.35 -12.35 -11.29
C LYS A 19 -24.04 -13.06 -9.98
N MET A 20 -22.90 -12.72 -9.39
CA MET A 20 -22.64 -13.01 -7.98
C MET A 20 -23.42 -12.01 -7.10
N ASP A 21 -24.28 -12.52 -6.22
CA ASP A 21 -24.94 -11.73 -5.19
C ASP A 21 -24.19 -11.87 -3.87
N SER A 22 -23.76 -10.75 -3.31
CA SER A 22 -23.02 -10.66 -2.07
C SER A 22 -23.72 -9.70 -1.11
N LYS A 23 -24.18 -10.19 0.03
CA LYS A 23 -24.91 -9.39 1.03
C LYS A 23 -24.18 -9.41 2.36
N GLY A 24 -23.90 -8.21 2.89
CA GLY A 24 -23.32 -8.02 4.23
C GLY A 24 -21.89 -8.52 4.41
N ILE A 25 -21.27 -9.05 3.35
CA ILE A 25 -19.85 -9.41 3.33
C ILE A 25 -18.98 -8.20 2.98
N GLU A 26 -17.67 -8.35 3.13
CA GLU A 26 -16.71 -7.26 3.06
C GLU A 26 -16.64 -6.57 1.69
N THR A 27 -17.03 -7.23 0.60
CA THR A 27 -17.05 -6.66 -0.77
C THR A 27 -17.92 -5.42 -0.90
N VAL A 28 -19.08 -5.41 -0.23
CA VAL A 28 -20.06 -4.31 -0.28
C VAL A 28 -19.90 -3.31 0.86
N ARG A 29 -18.91 -3.53 1.74
CA ARG A 29 -18.63 -2.70 2.92
C ARG A 29 -17.59 -1.63 2.60
N ARG A 30 -17.93 -0.38 2.93
CA ARG A 30 -17.07 0.79 2.65
C ARG A 30 -16.02 1.06 3.73
N ASP A 31 -16.13 0.41 4.89
CA ASP A 31 -15.26 0.61 6.05
C ASP A 31 -14.00 -0.28 6.06
N ASN A 32 -13.85 -1.17 5.07
CA ASN A 32 -12.65 -1.97 4.85
C ASN A 32 -11.76 -1.31 3.78
N CYS A 33 -10.47 -1.64 3.81
CA CYS A 33 -9.56 -1.25 2.74
C CYS A 33 -9.89 -1.99 1.43
N GLU A 34 -9.51 -1.37 0.31
CA GLU A 34 -9.78 -1.91 -1.03
C GLU A 34 -9.12 -3.27 -1.26
N LEU A 35 -7.97 -3.53 -0.62
CA LEU A 35 -7.30 -4.83 -0.66
C LEU A 35 -8.21 -5.96 -0.19
N VAL A 36 -8.91 -5.77 0.94
CA VAL A 36 -9.83 -6.78 1.49
C VAL A 36 -10.98 -7.03 0.51
N ARG A 37 -11.56 -5.97 -0.05
CA ARG A 37 -12.66 -6.09 -1.02
C ARG A 37 -12.26 -6.92 -2.23
N LYS A 38 -11.11 -6.60 -2.84
CA LYS A 38 -10.58 -7.32 -4.00
C LYS A 38 -10.26 -8.76 -3.67
N MET A 39 -9.55 -9.00 -2.56
CA MET A 39 -9.16 -10.34 -2.16
C MET A 39 -10.38 -11.23 -1.90
N VAL A 40 -11.40 -10.71 -1.20
CA VAL A 40 -12.65 -11.46 -0.95
C VAL A 40 -13.41 -11.71 -2.24
N ALA A 41 -13.57 -10.71 -3.12
CA ALA A 41 -14.28 -10.86 -4.39
C ALA A 41 -13.61 -11.93 -5.26
N THR A 42 -12.30 -11.82 -5.47
CA THR A 42 -11.54 -12.80 -6.26
C THR A 42 -11.55 -14.19 -5.63
N SER A 43 -11.48 -14.31 -4.29
CA SER A 43 -11.60 -15.61 -3.63
C SER A 43 -12.97 -16.24 -3.87
N LEU A 44 -14.05 -15.46 -3.80
CA LEU A 44 -15.39 -15.94 -4.08
C LEU A 44 -15.56 -16.32 -5.56
N ASP A 45 -14.99 -15.57 -6.49
CA ASP A 45 -15.02 -15.90 -7.92
C ASP A 45 -14.34 -17.25 -8.17
N LYS A 46 -13.15 -17.47 -7.58
CA LYS A 46 -12.43 -18.73 -7.71
C LYS A 46 -13.18 -19.92 -7.12
N ILE A 47 -13.79 -19.74 -5.96
CA ILE A 47 -14.52 -20.83 -5.28
C ILE A 47 -15.87 -21.11 -5.96
N LEU A 48 -16.65 -20.09 -6.30
CA LEU A 48 -18.04 -20.26 -6.76
C LEU A 48 -18.17 -20.40 -8.27
N ILE A 49 -17.32 -19.73 -9.05
CA ILE A 49 -17.37 -19.72 -10.52
C ILE A 49 -16.37 -20.73 -11.08
N GLU A 50 -15.09 -20.58 -10.75
CA GLU A 50 -14.04 -21.46 -11.27
C GLU A 50 -14.06 -22.85 -10.62
N ARG A 51 -14.67 -22.97 -9.42
CA ARG A 51 -14.68 -24.18 -8.58
C ARG A 51 -13.26 -24.67 -8.26
N ASP A 52 -12.33 -23.74 -8.12
CA ASP A 52 -10.93 -24.00 -7.83
C ASP A 52 -10.56 -23.47 -6.44
N GLU A 53 -10.75 -24.34 -5.44
CA GLU A 53 -10.43 -24.06 -4.04
C GLU A 53 -8.92 -23.90 -3.83
N ALA A 54 -8.12 -24.74 -4.49
CA ALA A 54 -6.66 -24.70 -4.38
C ALA A 54 -6.09 -23.41 -4.98
N GLY A 55 -6.59 -22.98 -6.14
CA GLY A 55 -6.22 -21.71 -6.75
C GLY A 55 -6.66 -20.50 -5.93
N ALA A 56 -7.79 -20.58 -5.22
CA ALA A 56 -8.21 -19.54 -4.28
C ALA A 56 -7.24 -19.41 -3.10
N ILE A 57 -6.80 -20.54 -2.53
CA ILE A 57 -5.82 -20.61 -1.44
C ILE A 57 -4.48 -20.02 -1.89
N GLU A 58 -3.98 -20.44 -3.07
CA GLU A 58 -2.70 -19.97 -3.59
C GLU A 58 -2.73 -18.47 -3.91
N TYR A 59 -3.84 -17.98 -4.47
CA TYR A 59 -4.06 -16.55 -4.67
C TYR A 59 -3.96 -15.77 -3.35
N VAL A 60 -4.65 -16.20 -2.29
CA VAL A 60 -4.60 -15.54 -0.99
C VAL A 60 -3.19 -15.55 -0.40
N LYS A 61 -2.48 -16.69 -0.48
CA LYS A 61 -1.08 -16.80 -0.04
C LYS A 61 -0.18 -15.82 -0.78
N GLY A 62 -0.35 -15.69 -2.10
CA GLY A 62 0.37 -14.73 -2.93
C GLY A 62 0.13 -13.28 -2.51
N VAL A 63 -1.13 -12.89 -2.27
CA VAL A 63 -1.48 -11.54 -1.81
C VAL A 63 -0.91 -11.25 -0.42
N ILE A 64 -0.97 -12.20 0.51
CA ILE A 64 -0.39 -12.06 1.85
C ILE A 64 1.14 -11.89 1.78
N ARG A 65 1.81 -12.69 0.94
CA ARG A 65 3.26 -12.55 0.69
C ARG A 65 3.57 -11.15 0.18
N ASP A 66 2.84 -10.67 -0.82
CA ASP A 66 3.10 -9.38 -1.43
C ASP A 66 2.83 -8.23 -0.45
N LEU A 67 1.84 -8.39 0.45
CA LEU A 67 1.60 -7.45 1.55
C LEU A 67 2.78 -7.40 2.52
N LEU A 68 3.26 -8.55 3.00
CA LEU A 68 4.36 -8.65 3.96
C LEU A 68 5.71 -8.21 3.36
N MET A 69 5.86 -8.33 2.04
CA MET A 69 7.03 -7.84 1.30
C MET A 69 6.93 -6.34 0.94
N ASN A 70 5.89 -5.63 1.39
CA ASN A 70 5.65 -4.21 1.08
C ASN A 70 5.54 -3.93 -0.44
N LYS A 71 4.99 -4.88 -1.20
CA LYS A 71 4.74 -4.76 -2.65
C LYS A 71 3.32 -4.31 -2.98
N VAL A 72 2.42 -4.31 -1.99
CA VAL A 72 1.04 -3.84 -2.15
C VAL A 72 1.01 -2.32 -2.19
N ASP A 73 0.27 -1.79 -3.16
CA ASP A 73 0.07 -0.34 -3.29
C ASP A 73 -0.67 0.23 -2.08
N MET A 74 -0.17 1.34 -1.53
CA MET A 74 -0.77 1.98 -0.37
C MET A 74 -2.22 2.43 -0.61
N SER A 75 -2.61 2.79 -1.84
CA SER A 75 -4.00 3.12 -2.17
C SER A 75 -4.95 1.96 -1.85
N LEU A 76 -4.47 0.71 -1.91
CA LEU A 76 -5.25 -0.47 -1.56
C LEU A 76 -5.41 -0.64 -0.04
N LEU A 77 -4.57 0.02 0.75
CA LEU A 77 -4.53 -0.06 2.21
C LEU A 77 -5.28 1.10 2.89
N VAL A 78 -5.70 2.11 2.12
CA VAL A 78 -6.48 3.24 2.65
C VAL A 78 -7.82 2.76 3.18
N VAL A 79 -8.13 3.13 4.41
CA VAL A 79 -9.44 2.92 5.05
C VAL A 79 -10.13 4.27 5.16
N THR A 80 -11.43 4.33 4.85
CA THR A 80 -12.21 5.57 4.98
C THR A 80 -13.33 5.41 6.01
N LYS A 81 -13.47 6.38 6.92
CA LYS A 81 -14.59 6.46 7.87
C LYS A 81 -15.18 7.85 7.89
N ALA A 82 -16.51 7.92 8.00
CA ALA A 82 -17.22 9.19 8.10
C ALA A 82 -17.03 9.80 9.49
N LEU A 83 -16.69 11.09 9.53
CA LEU A 83 -16.65 11.87 10.75
C LEU A 83 -18.08 12.35 11.06
N ALA A 84 -18.70 11.80 12.09
CA ALA A 84 -20.12 12.03 12.37
C ALA A 84 -20.36 13.18 13.37
N GLN A 85 -19.40 13.43 14.25
CA GLN A 85 -19.48 14.40 15.34
C GLN A 85 -18.12 15.07 15.55
N GLU A 86 -18.05 16.10 16.38
CA GLU A 86 -16.77 16.68 16.81
C GLU A 86 -16.04 15.71 17.75
N ALA A 87 -14.71 15.86 17.83
CA ALA A 87 -13.86 14.94 18.59
C ALA A 87 -14.23 14.85 20.08
N GLU A 88 -14.75 15.94 20.64
CA GLU A 88 -15.13 16.08 22.06
C GLU A 88 -16.40 15.29 22.41
N ASP A 89 -17.26 15.03 21.42
CA ASP A 89 -18.51 14.29 21.60
C ASP A 89 -18.30 12.76 21.55
N TYR A 90 -17.14 12.31 21.07
CA TYR A 90 -16.83 10.89 20.99
C TYR A 90 -16.42 10.31 22.36
N LYS A 91 -17.30 9.49 22.93
CA LYS A 91 -17.02 8.71 24.15
C LYS A 91 -15.84 7.74 24.01
N VAL A 92 -15.49 7.34 22.79
CA VAL A 92 -14.42 6.37 22.50
C VAL A 92 -13.48 6.95 21.45
N LYS A 93 -12.19 7.01 21.80
CA LYS A 93 -11.12 7.42 20.89
C LYS A 93 -11.03 6.45 19.72
N SER A 94 -11.14 7.00 18.52
CA SER A 94 -11.12 6.22 17.28
C SER A 94 -10.13 6.80 16.29
N ALA A 95 -9.58 5.95 15.41
CA ALA A 95 -8.50 6.31 14.49
C ALA A 95 -8.79 7.55 13.63
N HIS A 96 -9.94 7.57 12.96
CA HIS A 96 -10.35 8.69 12.10
C HIS A 96 -10.58 10.01 12.85
N VAL A 97 -11.05 9.97 14.11
CA VAL A 97 -11.31 11.17 14.91
C VAL A 97 -9.99 11.77 15.41
N GLU A 98 -9.12 10.94 15.99
CA GLU A 98 -7.80 11.38 16.44
C GLU A 98 -6.94 11.86 15.27
N LEU A 99 -7.07 11.24 14.08
CA LEU A 99 -6.40 11.73 12.88
C LEU A 99 -6.93 13.08 12.44
N ALA A 100 -8.26 13.28 12.42
CA ALA A 100 -8.84 14.57 12.03
C ALA A 100 -8.32 15.70 12.93
N GLU A 101 -8.26 15.49 14.25
CA GLU A 101 -7.66 16.43 15.19
C GLU A 101 -6.16 16.64 14.95
N LYS A 102 -5.43 15.57 14.64
CA LYS A 102 -3.99 15.63 14.31
C LYS A 102 -3.73 16.39 13.00
N MET A 103 -4.65 16.33 12.04
CA MET A 103 -4.60 17.12 10.81
C MET A 103 -4.93 18.58 11.11
N ARG A 104 -5.99 18.85 11.87
CA ARG A 104 -6.40 20.20 12.32
C ARG A 104 -5.29 20.94 13.06
N LYS A 105 -4.53 20.25 13.91
CA LYS A 105 -3.35 20.81 14.61
C LYS A 105 -2.15 21.07 13.69
N ARG A 106 -2.01 20.30 12.61
CA ARG A 106 -0.92 20.45 11.64
C ARG A 106 -1.20 21.58 10.66
N ASP A 107 -2.39 21.57 10.09
CA ASP A 107 -2.88 22.54 9.14
C ASP A 107 -4.42 22.56 9.16
N PRO A 108 -5.04 23.62 9.73
CA PRO A 108 -6.49 23.76 9.75
C PRO A 108 -7.15 23.79 8.37
N ALA A 109 -6.44 24.22 7.32
CA ALA A 109 -7.02 24.37 5.98
C ALA A 109 -7.28 23.03 5.27
N THR A 110 -6.55 21.98 5.64
CA THR A 110 -6.66 20.63 5.05
C THR A 110 -7.38 19.63 5.94
N ALA A 111 -7.85 20.09 7.11
CA ALA A 111 -8.56 19.27 8.09
C ALA A 111 -9.96 18.87 7.58
N PRO A 112 -10.37 17.59 7.77
CA PRO A 112 -11.73 17.15 7.44
C PRO A 112 -12.80 17.86 8.28
N ALA A 113 -13.95 18.15 7.68
CA ALA A 113 -15.12 18.68 8.38
C ALA A 113 -16.09 17.56 8.83
N ILE A 114 -17.05 17.91 9.70
CA ILE A 114 -18.14 16.99 10.07
C ILE A 114 -18.92 16.62 8.79
N GLY A 115 -19.19 15.32 8.63
CA GLY A 115 -19.83 14.75 7.45
C GLY A 115 -18.83 14.22 6.42
N ASP A 116 -17.58 14.67 6.45
CA ASP A 116 -16.55 14.20 5.54
C ASP A 116 -16.10 12.77 5.87
N ARG A 117 -15.59 12.09 4.84
CA ARG A 117 -14.84 10.85 5.03
C ARG A 117 -13.37 11.13 5.22
N VAL A 118 -12.84 10.64 6.34
CA VAL A 118 -11.43 10.71 6.70
C VAL A 118 -10.73 9.45 6.18
N PRO A 119 -9.86 9.56 5.17
CA PRO A 119 -8.99 8.47 4.74
C PRO A 119 -7.80 8.35 5.70
N TYR A 120 -7.42 7.14 6.04
CA TYR A 120 -6.24 6.89 6.86
C TYR A 120 -5.57 5.55 6.53
N VAL A 121 -4.29 5.48 6.84
CA VAL A 121 -3.51 4.25 6.88
C VAL A 121 -3.00 4.01 8.30
N ILE A 122 -2.68 2.75 8.62
CA ILE A 122 -2.11 2.39 9.92
C ILE A 122 -0.60 2.22 9.77
N ILE A 123 0.15 3.13 10.38
CA ILE A 123 1.62 3.10 10.39
C ILE A 123 2.15 2.26 11.55
N LYS A 124 3.41 1.83 11.45
CA LYS A 124 4.12 1.22 12.59
C LYS A 124 4.40 2.28 13.65
N ALA A 125 4.22 1.89 14.90
CA ALA A 125 4.57 2.68 16.07
C ALA A 125 5.21 1.78 17.13
N ALA A 126 5.45 2.33 18.32
CA ALA A 126 5.96 1.56 19.45
C ALA A 126 5.07 0.35 19.75
N LYS A 127 5.69 -0.73 20.25
CA LYS A 127 4.96 -1.95 20.63
C LYS A 127 3.91 -1.61 21.68
N GLY A 128 2.66 -1.98 21.43
CA GLY A 128 1.52 -1.69 22.31
C GLY A 128 0.81 -0.36 22.04
N ALA A 129 1.29 0.45 21.09
CA ALA A 129 0.57 1.65 20.65
C ALA A 129 -0.82 1.28 20.11
N LYS A 130 -1.82 2.07 20.47
CA LYS A 130 -3.20 1.77 20.12
C LYS A 130 -3.47 2.14 18.66
N ALA A 131 -4.47 1.51 18.05
CA ALA A 131 -4.76 1.73 16.63
C ALA A 131 -5.06 3.21 16.29
N TYR A 132 -5.61 3.98 17.23
CA TYR A 132 -5.89 5.40 17.02
C TYR A 132 -4.63 6.29 17.05
N GLU A 133 -3.56 5.88 17.74
CA GLU A 133 -2.26 6.59 17.75
C GLU A 133 -1.48 6.35 16.45
N LYS A 134 -1.78 5.23 15.80
CA LYS A 134 -1.11 4.76 14.58
C LYS A 134 -1.79 5.22 13.29
N ALA A 135 -2.91 5.91 13.38
CA ALA A 135 -3.61 6.41 12.22
C ALA A 135 -2.87 7.63 11.64
N GLU A 136 -2.66 7.62 10.33
CA GLU A 136 -2.01 8.73 9.63
C GLU A 136 -2.65 8.99 8.26
N ASP A 137 -2.55 10.23 7.81
CA ASP A 137 -3.00 10.61 6.48
C ASP A 137 -2.15 9.90 5.41
N PRO A 138 -2.74 9.29 4.36
CA PRO A 138 -1.98 8.53 3.37
C PRO A 138 -0.95 9.35 2.60
N ILE A 139 -1.23 10.65 2.34
CA ILE A 139 -0.28 11.55 1.66
C ILE A 139 0.86 11.87 2.61
N TYR A 140 0.56 12.21 3.86
CA TYR A 140 1.59 12.48 4.85
C TYR A 140 2.48 11.25 5.09
N ALA A 141 1.90 10.06 5.18
CA ALA A 141 2.64 8.81 5.30
C ALA A 141 3.54 8.55 4.08
N LEU A 142 3.05 8.86 2.87
CA LEU A 142 3.83 8.78 1.64
C LEU A 142 5.02 9.74 1.68
N GLU A 143 4.76 11.03 1.88
CA GLU A 143 5.77 12.10 1.80
C GLU A 143 6.88 11.87 2.83
N ASN A 144 6.52 11.44 4.04
CA ASN A 144 7.45 11.21 5.14
C ASN A 144 8.01 9.77 5.19
N ASN A 145 7.72 8.90 4.22
CA ASN A 145 8.20 7.51 4.20
C ASN A 145 7.92 6.78 5.52
N LEU A 146 6.70 6.90 6.04
CA LEU A 146 6.32 6.25 7.28
C LEU A 146 6.02 4.77 7.01
N PRO A 147 6.65 3.83 7.74
CA PRO A 147 6.44 2.41 7.50
C PRO A 147 5.02 1.99 7.86
N ILE A 148 4.36 1.24 6.97
CA ILE A 148 3.02 0.71 7.19
C ILE A 148 3.05 -0.50 8.12
N ASP A 149 2.07 -0.60 9.02
CA ASP A 149 1.91 -1.77 9.87
C ASP A 149 1.14 -2.89 9.16
N VAL A 150 1.86 -3.62 8.31
CA VAL A 150 1.33 -4.78 7.57
C VAL A 150 0.71 -5.85 8.48
N GLN A 151 1.22 -6.01 9.71
CA GLN A 151 0.69 -7.00 10.65
C GLN A 151 -0.70 -6.60 11.14
N HIS A 152 -0.93 -5.29 11.38
CA HIS A 152 -2.26 -4.79 11.70
C HIS A 152 -3.28 -5.12 10.60
N TYR A 153 -2.92 -4.94 9.32
CA TYR A 153 -3.79 -5.30 8.21
C TYR A 153 -4.04 -6.81 8.13
N LEU A 154 -3.02 -7.64 8.33
CA LEU A 154 -3.19 -9.10 8.34
C LEU A 154 -4.17 -9.54 9.45
N ASP A 155 -3.95 -9.10 10.68
CA ASP A 155 -4.70 -9.56 11.85
C ASP A 155 -6.11 -8.96 11.94
N HIS A 156 -6.26 -7.68 11.66
CA HIS A 156 -7.50 -6.93 11.93
C HIS A 156 -8.37 -6.75 10.68
N GLN A 157 -7.78 -6.75 9.48
CA GLN A 157 -8.51 -6.51 8.23
C GLN A 157 -8.71 -7.81 7.42
N LEU A 158 -7.68 -8.67 7.30
CA LEU A 158 -7.73 -9.84 6.42
C LEU A 158 -8.14 -11.14 7.12
N ALA A 159 -7.68 -11.39 8.36
CA ALA A 159 -7.88 -12.67 9.03
C ALA A 159 -9.37 -13.03 9.20
N GLN A 160 -10.17 -12.09 9.72
CA GLN A 160 -11.59 -12.34 9.98
C GLN A 160 -12.42 -12.60 8.70
N PRO A 161 -12.28 -11.80 7.62
CA PRO A 161 -12.95 -12.10 6.35
C PRO A 161 -12.50 -13.43 5.73
N LEU A 162 -11.20 -13.73 5.74
CA LEU A 162 -10.67 -14.98 5.18
C LEU A 162 -11.19 -16.20 5.93
N MET A 163 -11.17 -16.17 7.27
CA MET A 163 -11.77 -17.24 8.09
C MET A 163 -13.23 -17.48 7.70
N ARG A 164 -14.04 -16.43 7.55
CA ARG A 164 -15.48 -16.60 7.23
C ARG A 164 -15.75 -17.24 5.87
N ILE A 165 -14.86 -17.04 4.89
CA ILE A 165 -15.03 -17.53 3.51
C ILE A 165 -14.48 -18.94 3.38
N PHE A 166 -13.31 -19.20 3.97
CA PHE A 166 -12.61 -20.47 3.80
C PHE A 166 -12.91 -21.50 4.88
N GLU A 167 -13.52 -21.15 6.02
CA GLU A 167 -13.87 -22.13 7.07
C GLU A 167 -14.81 -23.25 6.59
N PRO A 168 -15.78 -23.01 5.67
CA PRO A 168 -16.57 -24.10 5.07
C PRO A 168 -15.78 -24.97 4.09
N VAL A 169 -14.63 -24.50 3.60
CA VAL A 169 -13.86 -25.10 2.50
C VAL A 169 -12.60 -25.82 3.02
N CYS A 170 -11.95 -25.24 4.03
CA CYS A 170 -10.68 -25.70 4.61
C CYS A 170 -10.86 -26.02 6.10
N LYS A 171 -10.27 -27.14 6.56
CA LYS A 171 -10.37 -27.59 7.96
C LYS A 171 -9.67 -26.65 8.95
N ASP A 172 -8.51 -26.08 8.58
CA ASP A 172 -7.78 -25.11 9.40
C ASP A 172 -7.27 -23.93 8.56
N VAL A 173 -8.14 -22.92 8.42
CA VAL A 173 -7.85 -21.70 7.67
C VAL A 173 -6.66 -20.93 8.24
N LYS A 174 -6.48 -20.94 9.56
CA LYS A 174 -5.39 -20.18 10.19
C LYS A 174 -4.06 -20.81 9.86
N ALA A 175 -3.96 -22.13 10.05
CA ALA A 175 -2.75 -22.87 9.76
C ALA A 175 -2.36 -22.77 8.28
N GLU A 176 -3.34 -22.77 7.39
CA GLU A 176 -3.11 -22.84 5.94
C GLU A 176 -2.90 -21.48 5.26
N LEU A 177 -3.66 -20.45 5.64
CA LEU A 177 -3.61 -19.13 4.99
C LEU A 177 -2.78 -18.09 5.76
N LEU A 178 -2.87 -18.09 7.09
CA LEU A 178 -2.28 -17.02 7.92
C LEU A 178 -0.91 -17.40 8.48
N SER A 179 -0.56 -18.68 8.50
CA SER A 179 0.78 -19.17 8.81
C SER A 179 1.35 -19.98 7.66
N GLY A 180 2.64 -19.86 7.39
CA GLY A 180 3.28 -20.67 6.35
C GLY A 180 4.63 -20.12 5.92
N ALA A 181 5.19 -20.71 4.86
CA ALA A 181 6.43 -20.21 4.28
C ALA A 181 6.25 -18.80 3.68
N HIS A 182 5.07 -18.50 3.13
CA HIS A 182 4.71 -17.22 2.51
C HIS A 182 4.66 -16.05 3.50
N THR A 183 4.54 -16.31 4.80
CA THR A 183 4.53 -15.26 5.84
C THR A 183 5.86 -15.02 6.54
N ARG A 184 6.89 -15.83 6.26
CA ARG A 184 8.21 -15.74 6.92
C ARG A 184 9.08 -14.59 6.41
N SER A 185 8.90 -14.19 5.15
CA SER A 185 9.64 -13.09 4.55
C SER A 185 8.93 -11.76 4.77
N ILE A 186 9.46 -10.94 5.67
CA ILE A 186 8.91 -9.61 5.96
C ILE A 186 9.93 -8.56 5.51
N SER A 187 9.49 -7.66 4.63
CA SER A 187 10.27 -6.48 4.23
C SER A 187 9.74 -5.28 4.98
N VAL A 188 10.56 -4.64 5.80
CA VAL A 188 10.19 -3.42 6.51
C VAL A 188 10.92 -2.26 5.86
N ALA A 189 10.16 -1.29 5.34
CA ALA A 189 10.73 -0.05 4.83
C ALA A 189 11.51 0.65 5.95
N THR A 190 12.71 1.12 5.61
CA THR A 190 13.51 1.93 6.53
C THR A 190 12.81 3.28 6.70
N PRO A 191 12.44 3.68 7.93
CA PRO A 191 11.80 4.96 8.16
C PRO A 191 12.73 6.11 7.73
N SER A 192 12.18 7.21 7.21
CA SER A 192 12.99 8.39 6.93
C SER A 192 13.37 9.14 8.21
N THR A 193 14.26 10.14 8.10
CA THR A 193 14.53 11.10 9.17
C THR A 193 13.27 11.78 9.69
N ALA A 194 12.23 11.91 8.86
CA ALA A 194 10.94 12.50 9.22
C ALA A 194 10.08 11.61 10.12
N SER A 195 10.41 10.32 10.28
CA SER A 195 9.77 9.46 11.30
C SER A 195 10.13 9.87 12.74
N GLY A 196 11.07 10.79 12.91
CA GLY A 196 11.54 11.27 14.20
C GLY A 196 12.39 10.25 14.97
N GLY A 197 12.78 10.62 16.19
CA GLY A 197 13.56 9.78 17.09
C GLY A 197 14.96 9.45 16.58
N ILE A 198 15.37 8.18 16.70
CA ILE A 198 16.74 7.72 16.40
C ILE A 198 17.13 7.90 14.93
N MET A 199 16.17 7.86 14.01
CA MET A 199 16.42 7.99 12.57
C MET A 199 16.88 9.39 12.16
N ARG A 200 16.63 10.42 12.99
CA ARG A 200 17.14 11.78 12.76
C ARG A 200 18.66 11.88 12.86
N PHE A 201 19.30 10.97 13.61
CA PHE A 201 20.75 10.92 13.80
C PHE A 201 21.43 9.87 12.90
N ALA A 202 20.65 9.12 12.12
CA ALA A 202 21.18 8.09 11.23
C ALA A 202 21.87 8.72 10.01
N LYS A 203 23.13 8.38 9.79
CA LYS A 203 23.83 8.69 8.53
C LYS A 203 23.60 7.57 7.52
N VAL A 204 22.96 7.88 6.40
CA VAL A 204 22.74 6.94 5.31
C VAL A 204 24.08 6.67 4.62
N LYS A 205 24.56 5.42 4.69
CA LYS A 205 25.74 4.98 3.93
C LYS A 205 25.29 4.43 2.57
N PRO A 206 26.00 4.74 1.49
CA PRO A 206 25.68 4.20 0.18
C PRO A 206 25.91 2.68 0.16
N THR A 207 25.01 1.96 -0.50
CA THR A 207 25.07 0.51 -0.66
C THR A 207 25.16 0.15 -2.14
N CYS A 208 25.79 -0.98 -2.45
CA CYS A 208 25.88 -1.53 -3.80
C CYS A 208 24.48 -1.88 -4.31
N LEU A 209 24.13 -1.40 -5.51
CA LEU A 209 22.82 -1.65 -6.12
C LEU A 209 22.56 -3.14 -6.44
N ALA A 210 23.61 -3.94 -6.60
CA ALA A 210 23.49 -5.37 -6.91
C ALA A 210 23.33 -6.25 -5.66
N CYS A 211 24.28 -6.16 -4.72
CA CYS A 211 24.39 -7.08 -3.59
C CYS A 211 24.02 -6.45 -2.24
N ARG A 212 23.67 -5.16 -2.21
CA ARG A 212 23.34 -4.38 -1.00
C ARG A 212 24.47 -4.29 0.04
N ALA A 213 25.70 -4.70 -0.29
CA ALA A 213 26.86 -4.47 0.56
C ALA A 213 27.10 -2.97 0.75
N THR A 214 27.51 -2.57 1.96
CA THR A 214 27.87 -1.17 2.24
C THR A 214 29.13 -0.79 1.49
N LEU A 215 29.08 0.32 0.73
CA LEU A 215 30.23 0.81 -0.01
C LEU A 215 31.19 1.55 0.93
N THR A 216 32.47 1.27 0.80
CA THR A 216 33.51 2.04 1.49
C THR A 216 33.62 3.45 0.91
N ALA A 217 34.23 4.40 1.63
CA ALA A 217 34.40 5.77 1.15
C ALA A 217 35.14 5.83 -0.20
N LYS A 218 36.12 4.92 -0.41
CA LYS A 218 36.89 4.80 -1.66
C LYS A 218 36.05 4.27 -2.82
N GLU A 219 35.17 3.30 -2.56
CA GLU A 219 34.25 2.80 -3.57
C GLU A 219 33.20 3.87 -3.89
N ALA A 220 32.62 4.51 -2.88
CA ALA A 220 31.61 5.56 -3.05
C ALA A 220 32.14 6.81 -3.79
N SER A 221 33.43 7.12 -3.72
CA SER A 221 34.07 8.24 -4.44
C SER A 221 34.60 7.88 -5.84
N GLY A 222 34.62 6.59 -6.19
CA GLY A 222 35.23 6.04 -7.40
C GLY A 222 36.69 6.43 -7.62
N ALA A 223 37.26 5.95 -8.74
CA ALA A 223 38.67 6.15 -9.10
C ALA A 223 38.95 7.45 -9.87
N ALA A 224 37.95 8.30 -10.10
CA ALA A 224 38.09 9.53 -10.90
C ALA A 224 37.02 10.60 -10.57
N GLY A 225 36.56 10.68 -9.32
CA GLY A 225 35.52 11.64 -8.92
C GLY A 225 34.09 11.24 -9.37
N SER A 226 33.93 10.07 -9.99
CA SER A 226 32.64 9.44 -10.27
C SER A 226 32.18 8.59 -9.09
N SER A 227 30.97 8.81 -8.57
CA SER A 227 30.46 7.96 -7.49
C SER A 227 30.21 6.53 -7.98
N SER A 228 30.94 5.52 -7.50
CA SER A 228 30.64 4.13 -7.91
C SER A 228 29.33 3.68 -7.27
N SER A 229 28.39 3.26 -8.12
CA SER A 229 27.14 2.64 -7.70
C SER A 229 27.30 1.20 -7.19
N LEU A 230 28.45 0.59 -7.48
CA LEU A 230 28.70 -0.85 -7.31
C LEU A 230 29.98 -1.11 -6.51
N CYS A 231 30.00 -2.24 -5.80
CA CYS A 231 31.23 -2.72 -5.19
C CYS A 231 32.15 -3.34 -6.26
N SER A 232 33.42 -3.47 -5.92
CA SER A 232 34.44 -4.10 -6.79
C SER A 232 34.00 -5.45 -7.38
N HIS A 233 33.35 -6.30 -6.60
CA HIS A 233 32.84 -7.61 -7.05
C HIS A 233 31.70 -7.51 -8.08
N CYS A 234 30.90 -6.44 -8.04
CA CYS A 234 29.73 -6.30 -8.91
C CYS A 234 29.96 -5.39 -10.12
N ALA A 235 31.16 -4.79 -10.24
CA ALA A 235 31.51 -3.89 -11.33
C ALA A 235 31.35 -4.53 -12.72
N SER A 236 31.63 -5.83 -12.86
CA SER A 236 31.44 -6.55 -14.13
C SER A 236 30.00 -6.61 -14.62
N ARG A 237 29.01 -6.42 -13.74
CA ARG A 237 27.58 -6.44 -14.06
C ARG A 237 26.98 -5.04 -14.18
N GLU A 238 27.81 -4.01 -14.32
CA GLU A 238 27.35 -2.62 -14.36
C GLU A 238 26.33 -2.36 -15.47
N GLY A 239 26.61 -2.81 -16.69
CA GLY A 239 25.70 -2.65 -17.82
C GLY A 239 24.31 -3.28 -17.56
N GLU A 240 24.26 -4.50 -17.01
CA GLU A 240 23.00 -5.18 -16.68
C GLU A 240 22.17 -4.39 -15.66
N ILE A 241 22.83 -3.87 -14.61
CA ILE A 241 22.16 -3.14 -13.52
C ILE A 241 21.70 -1.77 -14.01
N TYR A 242 22.53 -1.09 -14.80
CA TYR A 242 22.16 0.18 -15.43
C TYR A 242 20.93 0.01 -16.33
N THR A 243 20.93 -0.98 -17.23
CA THR A 243 19.77 -1.25 -18.10
C THR A 243 18.51 -1.55 -17.29
N ARG A 244 18.62 -2.30 -16.18
CA ARG A 244 17.47 -2.56 -15.29
C ARG A 244 16.96 -1.28 -14.63
N SER A 245 17.85 -0.43 -14.11
CA SER A 245 17.47 0.85 -13.50
C SER A 245 16.84 1.79 -14.53
N LEU A 246 17.39 1.88 -15.74
CA LEU A 246 16.85 2.66 -16.84
C LEU A 246 15.45 2.17 -17.25
N ALA A 247 15.25 0.86 -17.37
CA ALA A 247 13.94 0.29 -17.67
C ALA A 247 12.90 0.61 -16.57
N ALA A 248 13.31 0.61 -15.30
CA ALA A 248 12.44 0.99 -14.19
C ALA A 248 12.03 2.48 -14.28
N VAL A 249 12.98 3.37 -14.56
CA VAL A 249 12.72 4.80 -14.80
C VAL A 249 11.75 5.01 -15.97
N ASN A 250 12.03 4.41 -17.13
CA ASN A 250 11.17 4.53 -18.31
C ASN A 250 9.71 4.09 -18.02
N SER A 251 9.54 2.99 -17.29
CA SER A 251 8.22 2.50 -16.87
C SER A 251 7.51 3.48 -15.93
N LEU A 252 8.24 4.09 -14.99
CA LEU A 252 7.69 5.06 -14.05
C LEU A 252 7.33 6.39 -14.74
N GLU A 253 8.16 6.86 -15.67
CA GLU A 253 7.87 8.06 -16.48
C GLU A 253 6.61 7.90 -17.33
N GLN A 254 6.46 6.73 -17.97
CA GLN A 254 5.26 6.42 -18.74
C GLN A 254 4.01 6.44 -17.84
N GLN A 255 4.08 5.81 -16.66
CA GLN A 255 2.98 5.81 -15.70
C GLN A 255 2.67 7.21 -15.17
N PHE A 256 3.71 8.01 -14.88
CA PHE A 256 3.57 9.39 -14.44
C PHE A 256 2.81 10.22 -15.50
N GLY A 257 3.25 10.16 -16.76
CA GLY A 257 2.62 10.87 -17.87
C GLY A 257 1.17 10.45 -18.09
N GLN A 258 0.86 9.16 -18.01
CA GLN A 258 -0.51 8.65 -18.14
C GLN A 258 -1.44 9.16 -17.02
N LEU A 259 -0.98 9.09 -15.76
CA LEU A 259 -1.80 9.49 -14.61
C LEU A 259 -2.05 11.01 -14.59
N TRP A 260 -1.03 11.82 -14.86
CA TRP A 260 -1.15 13.28 -14.86
C TRP A 260 -1.95 13.81 -16.04
N SER A 261 -1.75 13.26 -17.24
CA SER A 261 -2.59 13.61 -18.40
C SER A 261 -4.06 13.22 -18.20
N GLN A 262 -4.34 12.10 -17.53
CA GLN A 262 -5.71 11.72 -17.18
C GLN A 262 -6.35 12.72 -16.20
N CYS A 263 -5.58 13.25 -15.25
CA CYS A 263 -6.07 14.31 -14.37
C CYS A 263 -6.41 15.60 -15.12
N GLN A 264 -5.59 16.03 -16.09
CA GLN A 264 -5.88 17.19 -16.93
C GLN A 264 -7.16 16.99 -17.76
N ARG A 265 -7.33 15.80 -18.36
CA ARG A 265 -8.58 15.45 -19.08
C ARG A 265 -9.80 15.47 -18.17
N CYS A 266 -9.66 14.96 -16.94
CA CYS A 266 -10.73 14.98 -15.94
C CYS A 266 -11.10 16.41 -15.50
N GLN A 267 -10.13 17.31 -15.39
CA GLN A 267 -10.34 18.72 -15.08
C GLN A 267 -10.95 19.48 -16.26
N GLY A 268 -10.65 19.07 -17.50
CA GLY A 268 -11.09 19.74 -18.72
C GLY A 268 -10.22 20.93 -19.13
N SER A 269 -9.13 21.21 -18.40
CA SER A 269 -8.17 22.28 -18.71
C SER A 269 -6.76 21.71 -18.88
N LEU A 270 -6.08 22.15 -19.94
CA LEU A 270 -4.66 21.83 -20.19
C LEU A 270 -3.70 22.95 -19.72
N HIS A 271 -4.25 24.12 -19.40
CA HIS A 271 -3.48 25.34 -19.12
C HIS A 271 -3.53 25.78 -17.66
N GLN A 272 -4.34 25.11 -16.84
CA GLN A 272 -4.48 25.38 -15.41
C GLN A 272 -3.90 24.24 -14.58
N ASP A 273 -3.50 24.57 -13.35
CA ASP A 273 -3.01 23.58 -12.41
C ASP A 273 -4.12 22.62 -11.96
N VAL A 274 -3.76 21.35 -11.79
CA VAL A 274 -4.67 20.31 -11.31
C VAL A 274 -4.72 20.33 -9.78
N LEU A 275 -5.62 21.14 -9.20
CA LEU A 275 -5.84 21.24 -7.74
C LEU A 275 -6.93 20.29 -7.23
N CYS A 276 -6.92 19.03 -7.68
CA CYS A 276 -7.91 18.03 -7.28
C CYS A 276 -7.53 17.37 -5.94
N THR A 277 -8.46 17.32 -4.99
CA THR A 277 -8.35 16.67 -3.67
C THR A 277 -9.33 15.50 -3.48
N SER A 278 -9.93 15.00 -4.57
CA SER A 278 -10.90 13.90 -4.52
C SER A 278 -10.27 12.60 -4.00
N ARG A 279 -10.57 12.28 -2.73
CA ARG A 279 -10.04 11.10 -2.01
C ARG A 279 -10.64 9.78 -2.48
N ASP A 280 -11.79 9.82 -3.17
CA ASP A 280 -12.45 8.65 -3.76
C ASP A 280 -11.91 8.31 -5.16
N CYS A 281 -11.11 9.20 -5.76
CA CYS A 281 -10.52 8.96 -7.07
C CYS A 281 -9.36 7.94 -6.97
N PRO A 282 -9.37 6.85 -7.75
CA PRO A 282 -8.30 5.85 -7.71
C PRO A 282 -6.95 6.39 -8.20
N ILE A 283 -6.93 7.50 -8.95
CA ILE A 283 -5.71 8.14 -9.44
C ILE A 283 -5.08 9.03 -8.37
N PHE A 284 -5.86 9.56 -7.42
CA PHE A 284 -5.42 10.61 -6.51
C PHE A 284 -4.17 10.25 -5.70
N TYR A 285 -4.16 9.08 -5.05
CA TYR A 285 -2.99 8.60 -4.31
C TYR A 285 -1.91 8.03 -5.24
N ARG A 286 -2.32 7.36 -6.33
CA ARG A 286 -1.39 6.73 -7.29
C ARG A 286 -0.47 7.74 -7.96
N ARG A 287 -0.99 8.90 -8.39
CA ARG A 287 -0.16 9.94 -9.03
C ARG A 287 0.92 10.49 -8.09
N LYS A 288 0.61 10.65 -6.80
CA LYS A 288 1.56 11.11 -5.78
C LYS A 288 2.62 10.05 -5.49
N LYS A 289 2.19 8.78 -5.41
CA LYS A 289 3.10 7.63 -5.24
C LYS A 289 4.08 7.52 -6.42
N VAL A 290 3.57 7.49 -7.65
CA VAL A 290 4.42 7.35 -8.84
C VAL A 290 5.38 8.53 -8.99
N ALA A 291 4.95 9.76 -8.66
CA ALA A 291 5.86 10.91 -8.62
C ALA A 291 7.04 10.67 -7.68
N LYS A 292 6.76 10.22 -6.45
CA LYS A 292 7.81 9.92 -5.47
C LYS A 292 8.72 8.75 -5.88
N GLU A 293 8.14 7.66 -6.38
CA GLU A 293 8.91 6.51 -6.87
C GLU A 293 9.79 6.89 -8.07
N LEU A 294 9.32 7.79 -8.93
CA LEU A 294 10.10 8.32 -10.04
C LEU A 294 11.29 9.15 -9.55
N ASP A 295 11.08 10.04 -8.58
CA ASP A 295 12.17 10.82 -7.96
C ASP A 295 13.25 9.91 -7.35
N GLU A 296 12.84 8.86 -6.63
CA GLU A 296 13.73 7.86 -6.03
C GLU A 296 14.48 7.02 -7.09
N ALA A 297 13.80 6.69 -8.19
CA ALA A 297 14.39 5.96 -9.32
C ALA A 297 15.39 6.81 -10.10
N HIS A 298 15.08 8.08 -10.37
CA HIS A 298 16.00 9.06 -10.96
C HIS A 298 17.23 9.25 -10.08
N ALA A 299 17.05 9.43 -8.76
CA ALA A 299 18.17 9.54 -7.82
C ALA A 299 19.04 8.27 -7.76
N THR A 300 18.46 7.11 -8.06
CA THR A 300 19.20 5.84 -8.18
C THR A 300 19.98 5.78 -9.49
N LEU A 301 19.38 6.21 -10.60
CA LEU A 301 20.00 6.24 -11.92
C LEU A 301 21.14 7.26 -11.99
N SER A 302 21.00 8.41 -11.36
CA SER A 302 22.02 9.46 -11.30
C SER A 302 23.28 9.07 -10.51
N ARG A 303 23.29 7.90 -9.87
CA ARG A 303 24.49 7.35 -9.24
C ARG A 303 25.44 6.71 -10.26
N PHE A 304 24.97 6.40 -11.47
CA PHE A 304 25.84 5.97 -12.56
C PHE A 304 26.43 7.21 -13.24
N THR A 305 27.64 7.08 -13.79
CA THR A 305 28.25 8.17 -14.55
C THR A 305 27.52 8.38 -15.86
N ASP A 306 27.29 9.64 -16.21
CA ASP A 306 27.00 10.02 -17.59
C ASP A 306 28.23 9.67 -18.44
N TRP A 307 28.00 8.87 -19.49
CA TRP A 307 29.02 8.42 -20.43
C TRP A 307 29.22 9.43 -21.56
#